data_AF-A0AAD5UNP2-F1
#
_entry.id   AF-A0AAD5UNP2-F1
#
_cell.length_a   1.000
_cell.length_b   1.000
_cell.length_c   1.000
_cell.angle_alpha   90.00
_cell.angle_beta   90.00
_cell.angle_gamma   90.00
#
_symmetry.space_group_name_H-M   'P 1'
#
loop_
_entity.id
_entity.type
_entity.pdbx_description
1 polymer ?
#
loop_
_entity_poly.entity_id
_entity_poly.type
_entity_poly.pdbx_seq_one_letter_code
_entity_poly.pdbx_strand_id
1 'polypeptide(L)'
;MSRHSLPLLQAKVQMDAFIDLHSGGINTCQKKCLNPTGVELTDKEKLCTDSCLSKFFEANMLVGELAQDHILEKQKELEKIQKMVQ
;
A
#
# COMPACT_ATOMS: atom_id res chain seq x y z
N MET A 1 -18.05 20.56 -16.70
CA MET A 1 -16.95 20.19 -15.76
C MET A 1 -15.80 21.15 -16.01
N SER A 2 -15.43 21.99 -15.04
CA SER A 2 -14.37 22.98 -15.21
C SER A 2 -12.98 22.33 -15.15
N ARG A 3 -12.09 22.72 -16.06
CA ARG A 3 -10.74 22.18 -16.28
C ARG A 3 -9.83 22.15 -15.03
N HIS A 4 -10.18 22.90 -13.98
CA HIS A 4 -9.49 22.99 -12.70
C HIS A 4 -9.80 21.85 -11.70
N SER A 5 -10.80 20.99 -11.97
CA SER A 5 -11.17 19.92 -11.04
C SER A 5 -10.30 18.65 -11.15
N LEU A 6 -9.62 18.45 -12.27
CA LEU A 6 -8.84 17.22 -12.53
C LEU A 6 -7.58 17.12 -11.63
N PRO A 7 -6.76 18.19 -11.47
CA PRO A 7 -5.60 18.12 -10.59
C PRO A 7 -5.97 17.91 -9.11
N LEU A 8 -7.07 18.55 -8.66
CA LEU A 8 -7.56 18.40 -7.28
C LEU A 8 -8.06 16.99 -7.00
N LEU A 9 -8.74 16.37 -7.96
CA LEU A 9 -9.19 14.98 -7.83
C LEU A 9 -7.99 14.03 -7.74
N GLN A 10 -6.97 14.25 -8.56
CA GLN A 10 -5.77 13.42 -8.57
C GLN A 10 -4.97 13.57 -7.26
N ALA A 11 -4.84 14.79 -6.75
CA ALA A 11 -4.24 15.06 -5.44
C ALA A 11 -5.01 14.37 -4.30
N LYS A 12 -6.35 14.40 -4.35
CA LYS A 12 -7.19 13.70 -3.36
C LYS A 12 -6.94 12.20 -3.37
N VAL A 13 -6.91 11.58 -4.55
CA VAL A 13 -6.64 10.14 -4.69
C VAL A 13 -5.27 9.77 -4.11
N GLN A 14 -4.24 10.60 -4.34
CA GLN A 14 -2.91 10.38 -3.77
C GLN A 14 -2.90 10.51 -2.24
N MET A 15 -3.63 11.49 -1.69
CA MET A 15 -3.78 11.64 -0.24
C MET A 15 -4.51 10.45 0.38
N ASP A 16 -5.62 10.01 -0.21
CA ASP A 16 -6.39 8.86 0.28
C ASP A 16 -5.52 7.59 0.29
N ALA A 17 -4.75 7.35 -0.79
CA ALA A 17 -3.81 6.24 -0.85
C ALA A 17 -2.70 6.32 0.23
N PHE A 18 -2.19 7.52 0.51
CA PHE A 18 -1.21 7.72 1.59
C PHE A 18 -1.81 7.45 2.97
N ILE A 19 -3.05 7.88 3.22
CA ILE A 19 -3.76 7.65 4.48
C ILE A 19 -3.95 6.14 4.72
N ASP A 20 -4.33 5.40 3.68
CA ASP A 20 -4.49 3.95 3.76
C ASP A 20 -3.16 3.25 4.08
N LEU A 21 -2.09 3.66 3.39
CA LEU A 21 -0.74 3.14 3.64
C LEU A 21 -0.27 3.40 5.07
N HIS A 22 -0.44 4.64 5.55
CA HIS A 22 -0.08 5.06 6.90
C HIS A 22 -0.87 4.27 7.95
N SER A 23 -2.19 4.18 7.79
CA SER A 23 -3.06 3.46 8.72
C SER A 23 -2.77 1.96 8.72
N GLY A 24 -2.48 1.38 7.55
CA GLY A 24 -2.07 -0.02 7.42
C GLY A 24 -0.74 -0.31 8.12
N GLY A 25 0.24 0.60 8.00
CA GLY A 25 1.54 0.51 8.66
C GLY A 25 1.42 0.55 10.18
N ILE A 26 0.68 1.53 10.71
CA ILE A 26 0.40 1.63 12.16
C ILE A 26 -0.26 0.35 12.67
N ASN A 27 -1.37 -0.07 12.04
CA ASN A 27 -2.12 -1.23 12.51
C ASN A 27 -1.30 -2.52 12.47
N THR A 28 -0.46 -2.69 11.45
CA THR A 28 0.42 -3.84 11.32
C THR A 28 1.49 -3.85 12.41
N CYS A 29 2.16 -2.72 12.63
CA CYS A 29 3.25 -2.65 13.60
C CYS A 29 2.77 -2.67 15.05
N GLN A 30 1.62 -2.07 15.34
CA GLN A 30 0.96 -2.23 16.64
C GLN A 30 0.73 -3.71 16.96
N LYS A 31 0.16 -4.48 16.03
CA LYS A 31 -0.11 -5.92 16.21
C LYS A 31 1.16 -6.77 16.34
N LYS A 32 2.24 -6.40 15.65
CA LYS A 32 3.49 -7.18 15.62
C LYS A 32 4.43 -6.87 16.78
N CYS A 33 4.47 -5.62 17.22
CA CYS A 33 5.52 -5.15 18.13
C CYS A 33 5.01 -4.81 19.52
N LEU A 34 3.75 -4.38 19.69
CA LEU A 34 3.30 -3.80 20.96
C LEU A 34 2.53 -4.79 21.83
N ASN A 35 2.77 -4.75 23.13
CA ASN A 35 1.95 -5.47 24.10
C ASN A 35 0.69 -4.66 24.48
N PRO A 36 -0.53 -5.22 24.40
CA PRO A 36 -1.78 -4.51 24.70
C PRO A 36 -1.94 -4.04 26.16
N THR A 37 -1.07 -4.47 27.08
CA THR A 37 -1.18 -4.12 28.51
C THR A 37 -0.13 -3.10 29.00
N GLY A 38 0.79 -2.69 28.13
CA GLY A 38 1.84 -1.70 28.48
C GLY A 38 1.32 -0.27 28.42
N VAL A 39 1.69 0.56 29.42
CA VAL A 39 1.39 2.00 29.42
C VAL A 39 2.47 2.80 28.67
N GLU A 40 3.70 2.28 28.64
CA GLU A 40 4.85 2.92 27.99
C GLU A 40 5.62 1.91 27.13
N LEU A 41 6.19 2.40 26.02
CA LEU A 41 6.99 1.60 25.11
C LEU A 41 8.35 1.26 25.73
N THR A 42 8.64 -0.03 25.81
CA THR A 42 9.99 -0.52 26.11
C THR A 42 10.95 -0.20 24.95
N ASP A 43 12.26 -0.15 25.22
CA ASP A 43 13.26 0.10 24.17
C ASP A 43 13.25 -0.98 23.07
N LYS A 44 12.88 -2.21 23.44
CA LYS A 44 12.67 -3.30 22.48
C LYS A 44 11.47 -3.03 21.55
N GLU A 45 10.37 -2.49 22.08
CA GLU A 45 9.19 -2.14 21.30
C GLU A 45 9.44 -0.96 20.36
N LYS A 46 10.22 0.04 20.81
CA LYS A 46 10.67 1.15 19.95
C LYS A 46 11.47 0.63 18.76
N LEU A 47 12.53 -0.15 19.02
CA LEU A 47 13.37 -0.74 17.97
C LEU A 47 12.59 -1.67 17.04
N CYS A 48 11.64 -2.46 17.59
CA CYS A 48 10.77 -3.31 16.79
C CYS A 48 9.89 -2.47 15.85
N THR A 49 9.29 -1.40 16.36
CA THR A 49 8.37 -0.54 15.59
C THR A 49 9.10 0.14 14.42
N ASP A 50 10.31 0.64 14.66
CA ASP A 50 11.15 1.24 13.60
C ASP A 50 11.47 0.24 12.48
N SER A 51 11.95 -0.95 12.86
CA SER A 51 12.26 -2.03 11.90
C SER A 51 11.01 -2.54 11.18
N CYS A 52 9.88 -2.62 11.90
CA CYS A 52 8.61 -3.06 11.34
C CYS A 52 8.13 -2.11 10.24
N LEU A 53 8.16 -0.80 10.49
CA LEU A 53 7.68 0.18 9.54
C LEU A 53 8.55 0.19 8.27
N SER A 54 9.87 0.08 8.42
CA SER A 54 10.80 -0.07 7.27
C SER A 54 10.44 -1.29 6.42
N LYS A 55 10.25 -2.45 7.04
CA LYS A 55 9.89 -3.70 6.33
C LYS A 55 8.49 -3.65 5.73
N PHE A 56 7.56 -2.95 6.37
CA PHE A 56 6.20 -2.77 5.86
C PHE A 56 6.23 -1.99 4.54
N PHE A 57 6.99 -0.90 4.46
CA PHE A 57 7.11 -0.14 3.21
C PHE A 57 7.82 -0.93 2.10
N GLU A 58 8.88 -1.66 2.43
CA GLU A 58 9.57 -2.55 1.49
C GLU A 58 8.62 -3.62 0.93
N ALA A 59 7.86 -4.28 1.81
CA ALA A 59 6.85 -5.25 1.40
C ALA A 59 5.71 -4.61 0.57
N ASN A 60 5.26 -3.41 0.93
CA ASN A 60 4.24 -2.69 0.18
C ASN A 60 4.69 -2.34 -1.23
N MET A 61 5.95 -1.93 -1.41
CA MET A 61 6.52 -1.70 -2.74
C MET A 61 6.55 -2.99 -3.57
N LEU A 62 7.09 -4.07 -3.00
CA LEU A 62 7.18 -5.36 -3.68
C LEU A 62 5.80 -5.90 -4.11
N VAL A 63 4.80 -5.79 -3.23
CA VAL A 63 3.42 -6.18 -3.56
C VAL A 63 2.85 -5.31 -4.70
N GLY A 64 3.17 -4.01 -4.71
CA GLY A 64 2.77 -3.11 -5.79
C GLY A 64 3.35 -3.51 -7.16
N GLU A 65 4.64 -3.84 -7.20
CA GLU A 65 5.32 -4.32 -8.42
C GLU A 65 4.68 -5.62 -8.93
N LEU A 66 4.52 -6.60 -8.05
CA LEU A 66 3.90 -7.89 -8.38
C LEU A 66 2.45 -7.72 -8.88
N ALA A 67 1.67 -6.83 -8.25
CA ALA A 67 0.32 -6.56 -8.67
C ALA A 67 0.26 -5.97 -10.09
N GLN A 68 1.17 -5.05 -10.41
CA GLN A 68 1.26 -4.45 -11.75
C GLN A 68 1.65 -5.48 -12.81
N ASP A 69 2.61 -6.34 -12.51
CA ASP A 69 3.04 -7.42 -13.40
C ASP A 69 1.89 -8.37 -13.72
N HIS A 70 1.15 -8.82 -12.69
CA HIS A 70 -0.01 -9.70 -12.88
C HIS A 70 -1.15 -9.04 -13.67
N ILE A 71 -1.39 -7.73 -13.49
CA ILE A 71 -2.39 -7.01 -14.29
C ILE A 71 -1.95 -6.97 -15.76
N LEU A 72 -0.67 -6.69 -16.03
CA LEU A 72 -0.13 -6.64 -17.39
C LEU A 72 -0.20 -8.00 -18.08
N GLU A 73 0.11 -9.09 -17.38
CA GLU A 73 -0.04 -10.45 -17.90
C GLU A 73 -1.49 -10.74 -18.29
N LYS A 74 -2.44 -10.44 -17.41
CA LYS A 74 -3.87 -10.63 -17.68
C LYS A 74 -4.36 -9.78 -18.85
N GLN A 75 -3.90 -8.54 -18.97
CA GLN A 75 -4.25 -7.68 -20.11
C GLN A 75 -3.80 -8.32 -21.44
N LYS A 76 -2.56 -8.83 -21.49
CA LYS A 76 -2.04 -9.54 -22.68
C LYS A 76 -2.86 -10.78 -23.01
N GLU A 77 -3.31 -11.54 -22.01
CA GLU A 77 -4.18 -12.70 -22.22
C GLU A 77 -5.55 -12.28 -22.79
N LEU A 78 -6.17 -11.25 -22.23
CA LEU A 78 -7.44 -10.71 -22.70
C LEU A 78 -7.34 -10.19 -24.14
N GLU A 79 -6.26 -9.48 -24.48
CA GLU A 79 -6.01 -9.01 -25.85
C GLU A 79 -5.86 -10.17 -26.85
N LYS A 80 -5.18 -11.26 -26.46
CA LYS A 80 -5.09 -12.47 -27.29
C LYS A 80 -6.46 -13.08 -27.52
N ILE A 81 -7.28 -13.18 -26.47
CA ILE A 81 -8.66 -13.69 -26.57
C ILE A 81 -9.49 -12.81 -27.50
N GLN A 82 -9.42 -11.48 -27.36
CA GLN A 82 -10.14 -10.55 -28.24
C GLN A 82 -9.76 -10.71 -29.71
N LYS A 83 -8.47 -10.94 -30.02
CA LYS A 83 -7.99 -11.19 -31.39
C LYS A 83 -8.44 -12.52 -31.97
N MET A 84 -8.81 -13.51 -31.15
CA MET A 84 -9.38 -14.78 -31.61
C MET A 84 -10.89 -14.70 -31.88
N VAL A 85 -11.56 -13.65 -31.42
CA VAL A 85 -13.02 -13.43 -31.58
C VAL A 85 -13.33 -12.47 -32.74
N GLN A 86 -12.32 -11.77 -33.26
CA GLN A 86 -12.42 -10.94 -34.48
C GLN A 86 -12.02 -11.75 -35.71
#